data_AF-A0A8J4U639-F1
#
_entry.id   AF-A0A8J4U639-F1
#
_cell.length_a   1.000
_cell.length_b   1.000
_cell.length_c   1.000
_cell.angle_alpha   90.00
_cell.angle_beta   90.00
_cell.angle_gamma   90.00
#
_symmetry.space_group_name_H-M   'P 1'
#
loop_
_entity.id
_entity.type
_entity.pdbx_description
1 polymer ?
#
loop_
_entity_poly.entity_id
_entity_poly.type
_entity_poly.pdbx_seq_one_letter_code
_entity_poly.pdbx_strand_id
1 'polypeptide(L)'
;MAHRQHTENTLNSLLERITELERSNSAFKSPEDFKVALPLRTNYLYGRIKKSLPEMYAFTVCMWLKSSASPGIGTPFSYGVPGQANEIVLIEWGNNPIELLVNDKVAQLPLSVGDGRWHHICITWTTRDGFWEAYQDGERLGTGENLAPWHPIKPGGVIILGQEQ
;
A
#
# COMPACT_ATOMS: atom_id res chain seq x y z
N MET A 1 50.43 21.56 30.40
CA MET A 1 49.21 21.02 31.06
C MET A 1 47.92 21.56 30.44
N ALA A 2 47.79 22.87 30.20
CA ALA A 2 46.58 23.47 29.60
C ALA A 2 46.18 22.93 28.22
N HIS A 3 47.15 22.65 27.33
CA HIS A 3 46.86 22.14 25.98
C HIS A 3 46.23 20.73 26.00
N ARG A 4 46.70 19.86 26.90
CA ARG A 4 46.18 18.50 27.09
C ARG A 4 44.73 18.51 27.62
N GLN A 5 44.44 19.41 28.56
CA GLN A 5 43.09 19.59 29.08
C GLN A 5 42.12 20.06 28.00
N HIS A 6 42.56 20.97 27.12
CA HIS A 6 41.74 21.46 26.02
C HIS A 6 41.42 20.36 24.99
N THR A 7 42.40 19.51 24.67
CA THR A 7 42.18 18.36 23.78
C THR A 7 41.24 17.33 24.39
N GLU A 8 41.35 17.04 25.69
CA GLU A 8 40.46 16.10 26.39
C GLU A 8 39.03 16.64 26.46
N ASN A 9 38.85 17.93 26.74
CA ASN A 9 37.52 18.57 26.75
C ASN A 9 36.87 18.57 25.36
N THR A 10 37.66 18.80 24.31
CA THR A 10 37.17 18.80 22.92
C THR A 10 36.78 17.38 22.51
N LEU A 11 37.57 16.38 22.86
CA LEU A 11 37.27 14.98 22.59
C LEU A 11 35.96 14.53 23.27
N ASN A 12 35.77 14.89 24.54
CA ASN A 12 34.53 14.58 25.26
C ASN A 12 33.31 15.23 24.62
N SER A 13 33.41 16.50 24.20
CA SER A 13 32.32 17.18 23.49
C SER A 13 31.98 16.54 22.14
N LEU A 14 32.99 16.05 21.42
CA LEU A 14 32.77 15.34 20.15
C LEU A 14 32.13 13.97 20.37
N LEU A 15 32.54 13.24 21.41
CA LEU A 15 31.95 11.94 21.77
C LEU A 15 30.48 12.07 22.20
N GLU A 16 30.15 13.13 22.95
CA GLU A 16 28.75 13.43 23.30
C GLU A 16 27.91 13.72 22.06
N ARG A 17 28.40 14.55 21.12
CA ARG A 17 27.70 14.82 19.86
C ARG A 17 27.50 13.58 19.00
N ILE A 18 28.50 12.71 18.91
CA ILE A 18 28.38 11.43 18.17
C ILE A 18 27.34 10.54 18.85
N THR A 19 27.34 10.47 20.18
CA THR A 19 26.38 9.66 20.95
C THR A 19 24.96 10.21 20.81
N GLU A 20 24.78 11.54 20.79
CA GLU A 20 23.49 12.17 20.48
C GLU A 20 23.03 11.89 19.04
N LEU A 21 23.95 11.91 18.07
CA LEU A 21 23.66 11.59 16.68
C LEU A 21 23.28 10.11 16.50
N GLU A 22 24.00 9.18 17.12
CA GLU A 22 23.67 7.75 17.13
C GLU A 22 22.33 7.46 17.82
N ARG A 23 22.05 8.18 18.91
CA ARG A 23 20.76 8.12 19.60
C ARG A 23 19.63 8.73 18.76
N SER A 24 19.90 9.77 17.96
CA SER A 24 18.93 10.34 17.02
C SER A 24 18.65 9.41 15.84
N ASN A 25 19.65 8.63 15.41
CA ASN A 25 19.50 7.62 14.35
C ASN A 25 18.71 6.37 14.82
N SER A 26 18.52 6.24 16.14
CA SER A 26 17.65 5.24 16.77
C SER A 26 16.35 5.85 17.34
N ALA A 27 16.14 7.17 17.19
CA ALA A 27 14.96 7.87 17.67
C ALA A 27 13.89 7.95 16.58
N PHE A 28 12.79 7.23 16.81
CA PHE A 28 11.56 7.22 16.01
C PHE A 28 11.72 6.72 14.56
N LYS A 29 11.87 5.39 14.38
CA LYS A 29 11.23 4.78 13.21
C LYS A 29 9.74 5.09 13.35
N SER A 30 9.19 5.92 12.47
CA SER A 30 7.75 6.10 12.41
C SER A 30 7.13 4.70 12.31
N PRO A 31 5.97 4.42 12.94
CA PRO A 31 5.24 3.17 12.68
C PRO A 31 4.99 2.93 11.18
N GLU A 32 5.14 3.96 10.35
CA GLU A 32 4.95 3.98 8.90
C GLU A 32 6.26 3.73 8.10
N ASP A 33 7.43 3.74 8.74
CA ASP A 33 8.74 3.56 8.09
C ASP A 33 9.09 2.08 7.88
N PHE A 34 8.18 1.33 7.28
CA PHE A 34 8.41 -0.07 6.90
C PHE A 34 7.83 -0.37 5.53
N LYS A 35 8.30 -1.47 4.94
CA LYS A 35 7.74 -2.04 3.73
C LYS A 35 7.47 -3.52 3.94
N VAL A 36 6.41 -4.01 3.33
CA VAL A 36 6.15 -5.44 3.19
C VAL A 36 6.76 -5.89 1.87
N ALA A 37 7.60 -6.92 1.90
CA ALA A 37 8.23 -7.48 0.71
C ALA A 37 7.74 -8.91 0.50
N LEU A 38 7.26 -9.19 -0.71
CA LEU A 38 6.81 -10.50 -1.16
C LEU A 38 7.69 -10.91 -2.34
N PRO A 39 8.87 -11.51 -2.08
CA PRO A 39 9.93 -11.64 -3.08
C PRO A 39 9.66 -12.74 -4.12
N LEU A 40 8.72 -13.65 -3.83
CA LEU A 40 8.41 -14.81 -4.66
C LEU A 40 6.91 -14.93 -4.82
N ARG A 41 6.48 -15.35 -6.02
CA ARG A 41 5.10 -15.76 -6.27
C ARG A 41 4.87 -17.10 -5.57
N THR A 42 4.02 -17.10 -4.55
CA THR A 42 3.62 -18.28 -3.77
C THR A 42 2.12 -18.23 -3.52
N ASN A 43 1.54 -19.27 -2.93
CA ASN A 43 0.16 -19.29 -2.46
C ASN A 43 0.06 -19.24 -0.92
N TYR A 44 1.14 -18.92 -0.21
CA TYR A 44 1.20 -18.94 1.26
C TYR A 44 1.86 -17.71 1.90
N LEU A 45 2.61 -16.89 1.15
CA LEU A 45 3.14 -15.61 1.65
C LEU A 45 2.09 -14.51 1.44
N TYR A 46 1.65 -13.91 2.54
CA TYR A 46 0.72 -12.79 2.54
C TYR A 46 0.85 -11.95 3.80
N GLY A 47 0.43 -10.69 3.72
CA GLY A 47 0.18 -9.84 4.88
C GLY A 47 -1.29 -9.88 5.26
N ARG A 48 -1.63 -10.08 6.54
CA ARG A 48 -3.01 -9.99 7.03
C ARG A 48 -3.16 -8.78 7.93
N ILE A 49 -4.08 -7.88 7.59
CA ILE A 49 -4.41 -6.75 8.47
C ILE A 49 -5.31 -7.25 9.59
N LYS A 50 -5.01 -6.84 10.83
CA LYS A 50 -5.75 -7.27 12.03
C LYS A 50 -7.14 -6.65 12.13
N LYS A 51 -7.30 -5.43 11.62
CA LYS A 51 -8.58 -4.72 11.60
C LYS A 51 -9.37 -5.10 10.35
N SER A 52 -10.67 -5.11 10.49
CA SER A 52 -11.62 -5.28 9.40
C SER A 52 -12.21 -3.92 8.99
N LEU A 53 -12.98 -3.90 7.90
CA LEU A 53 -13.67 -2.72 7.40
C LEU A 53 -15.09 -2.66 7.98
N PRO A 54 -15.62 -1.45 8.25
CA PRO A 54 -17.03 -1.24 8.50
C PRO A 54 -17.84 -1.38 7.21
N GLU A 55 -19.16 -1.20 7.29
CA GLU A 55 -19.97 -1.01 6.09
C GLU A 55 -19.58 0.33 5.46
N MET A 56 -19.34 0.37 4.15
CA MET A 56 -18.88 1.58 3.47
C MET A 56 -19.68 1.86 2.20
N TYR A 57 -20.07 3.12 2.03
CA TYR A 57 -20.74 3.63 0.82
C TYR A 57 -19.77 4.34 -0.13
N ALA A 58 -18.54 4.55 0.32
CA ALA A 58 -17.43 5.03 -0.46
C ALA A 58 -16.13 4.62 0.25
N PHE A 59 -15.05 4.45 -0.52
CA PHE A 59 -13.73 4.23 0.05
C PHE A 59 -12.66 4.93 -0.77
N THR A 60 -11.49 5.07 -0.14
CA THR A 60 -10.24 5.41 -0.81
C THR A 60 -9.19 4.44 -0.32
N VAL A 61 -8.48 3.79 -1.24
CA VAL A 61 -7.32 2.94 -0.92
C VAL A 61 -6.09 3.57 -1.55
N CYS A 62 -5.06 3.80 -0.73
CA CYS A 62 -3.79 4.35 -1.18
C CYS A 62 -2.63 3.44 -0.73
N MET A 63 -1.64 3.27 -1.60
CA MET A 63 -0.44 2.50 -1.29
C MET A 63 0.74 2.89 -2.17
N TRP A 64 1.94 2.77 -1.57
CA TRP A 64 3.18 2.75 -2.32
C TRP A 64 3.46 1.33 -2.80
N LEU A 65 3.71 1.16 -4.10
CA LEU A 65 4.04 -0.12 -4.72
C LEU A 65 5.35 0.00 -5.50
N LYS A 66 6.11 -1.09 -5.50
CA LYS A 66 7.30 -1.27 -6.34
C LYS A 66 7.36 -2.72 -6.79
N SER A 67 7.29 -2.92 -8.10
CA SER A 67 7.38 -4.25 -8.69
C SER A 67 8.09 -4.20 -10.03
N SER A 68 8.85 -5.24 -10.32
CA SER A 68 9.39 -5.54 -11.65
C SER A 68 8.91 -6.91 -12.14
N ALA A 69 7.82 -7.42 -11.54
CA ALA A 69 7.25 -8.71 -11.87
C ALA A 69 6.59 -8.66 -13.25
N SER A 70 6.77 -9.73 -14.01
CA SER A 70 6.16 -9.92 -15.33
C SER A 70 5.45 -11.28 -15.32
N PRO A 71 4.27 -11.41 -15.94
CA PRO A 71 3.59 -10.41 -16.77
C PRO A 71 2.76 -9.36 -15.99
N GLY A 72 2.58 -9.52 -14.68
CA GLY A 72 1.89 -8.52 -13.84
C GLY A 72 2.27 -8.64 -12.36
N ILE A 73 1.95 -7.62 -11.57
CA ILE A 73 2.34 -7.50 -10.15
C ILE A 73 1.60 -8.45 -9.21
N GLY A 74 0.55 -9.14 -9.65
CA GLY A 74 -0.29 -10.00 -8.81
C GLY A 74 -1.37 -9.20 -8.09
N THR A 75 -1.66 -9.54 -6.83
CA THR A 75 -2.78 -8.96 -6.06
C THR A 75 -2.27 -8.15 -4.87
N PRO A 76 -1.91 -6.85 -5.03
CA PRO A 76 -1.43 -6.03 -3.92
C PRO A 76 -2.39 -5.96 -2.73
N PHE A 77 -3.69 -5.96 -3.01
CA PHE A 77 -4.74 -5.80 -1.99
C PHE A 77 -5.96 -6.64 -2.33
N SER A 78 -6.48 -7.37 -1.35
CA SER A 78 -7.80 -7.99 -1.41
C SER A 78 -8.53 -7.85 -0.08
N TYR A 79 -9.85 -7.69 -0.17
CA TYR A 79 -10.77 -7.71 0.95
C TYR A 79 -11.93 -8.64 0.60
N GLY A 80 -12.18 -9.62 1.46
CA GLY A 80 -13.23 -10.63 1.28
C GLY A 80 -14.07 -10.77 2.53
N VAL A 81 -15.37 -11.03 2.34
CA VAL A 81 -16.35 -11.28 3.40
C VAL A 81 -16.95 -12.68 3.22
N PRO A 82 -17.57 -13.28 4.25
CA PRO A 82 -18.27 -14.56 4.10
C PRO A 82 -19.28 -14.53 2.94
N GLY A 83 -19.10 -15.42 1.96
CA GLY A 83 -19.94 -15.52 0.77
C GLY A 83 -19.61 -14.55 -0.36
N GLN A 84 -18.60 -13.68 -0.22
CA GLN A 84 -18.08 -12.85 -1.30
C GLN A 84 -16.57 -12.60 -1.08
N ALA A 85 -15.73 -13.41 -1.73
CA ALA A 85 -14.28 -13.33 -1.61
C ALA A 85 -13.70 -12.08 -2.30
N ASN A 86 -14.37 -11.61 -3.35
CA ASN A 86 -13.94 -10.48 -4.18
C ASN A 86 -14.77 -9.22 -3.86
N GLU A 87 -14.92 -8.92 -2.57
CA GLU A 87 -15.66 -7.74 -2.13
C GLU A 87 -14.93 -6.46 -2.57
N ILE A 88 -13.61 -6.39 -2.39
CA ILE A 88 -12.72 -5.40 -3.03
C ILE A 88 -11.40 -6.11 -3.41
N VAL A 89 -10.98 -6.05 -4.68
CA VAL A 89 -9.67 -6.61 -5.10
C VAL A 89 -8.96 -5.63 -6.02
N LEU A 90 -7.66 -5.44 -5.82
CA LEU A 90 -6.77 -4.79 -6.76
C LEU A 90 -5.80 -5.83 -7.30
N ILE A 91 -5.82 -6.08 -8.61
CA ILE A 91 -5.05 -7.16 -9.23
C ILE A 91 -4.49 -6.74 -10.59
N GLU A 92 -3.32 -7.25 -10.93
CA GLU A 92 -2.77 -7.25 -12.28
C GLU A 92 -2.30 -8.67 -12.61
N TRP A 93 -3.01 -9.31 -13.55
CA TRP A 93 -2.76 -10.70 -13.90
C TRP A 93 -2.59 -10.89 -15.41
N GLY A 94 -1.58 -11.66 -15.80
CA GLY A 94 -1.29 -11.88 -17.22
C GLY A 94 -0.86 -10.58 -17.89
N ASN A 95 -1.32 -10.36 -19.12
CA ASN A 95 -1.05 -9.14 -19.89
C ASN A 95 -2.21 -8.12 -19.81
N ASN A 96 -3.05 -8.22 -18.77
CA ASN A 96 -4.18 -7.32 -18.58
C ASN A 96 -3.73 -6.07 -17.82
N PRO A 97 -4.41 -4.91 -18.01
CA PRO A 97 -4.23 -3.75 -17.14
C PRO A 97 -4.51 -4.08 -15.68
N ILE A 98 -4.09 -3.19 -14.78
CA ILE A 98 -4.51 -3.24 -13.38
C ILE A 98 -6.03 -3.14 -13.30
N GLU A 99 -6.67 -4.04 -12.56
CA GLU A 99 -8.11 -4.12 -12.39
C GLU A 99 -8.51 -3.85 -10.95
N LEU A 100 -9.55 -3.04 -10.76
CA LEU A 100 -10.30 -2.93 -9.52
C LEU A 100 -11.54 -3.81 -9.62
N LEU A 101 -11.69 -4.74 -8.68
CA LEU A 101 -12.92 -5.48 -8.46
C LEU A 101 -13.68 -4.89 -7.28
N VAL A 102 -14.99 -4.73 -7.45
CA VAL A 102 -15.93 -4.48 -6.36
C VAL A 102 -17.11 -5.43 -6.54
N ASN A 103 -17.34 -6.33 -5.59
CA ASN A 103 -18.41 -7.33 -5.65
C ASN A 103 -18.42 -8.11 -7.01
N ASP A 104 -17.28 -8.67 -7.38
CA ASP A 104 -17.01 -9.36 -8.68
C ASP A 104 -17.20 -8.52 -9.95
N LYS A 105 -17.54 -7.23 -9.85
CA LYS A 105 -17.56 -6.33 -11.01
C LYS A 105 -16.18 -5.75 -11.21
N VAL A 106 -15.74 -5.66 -12.48
CA VAL A 106 -14.38 -5.29 -12.86
C VAL A 106 -14.38 -3.90 -13.50
N ALA A 107 -13.41 -3.08 -13.12
CA ALA A 107 -13.00 -1.88 -13.86
C ALA A 107 -11.50 -1.93 -14.15
N GLN A 108 -11.12 -1.65 -15.40
CA GLN A 108 -9.71 -1.52 -15.80
C GLN A 108 -9.22 -0.12 -15.45
N LEU A 109 -8.11 -0.06 -14.72
CA LEU A 109 -7.49 1.17 -14.28
C LEU A 109 -6.32 1.53 -15.21
N PRO A 110 -6.18 2.81 -15.61
CA PRO A 110 -5.05 3.27 -16.41
C PRO A 110 -3.82 3.53 -15.52
N LEU A 111 -3.39 2.51 -14.79
CA LEU A 111 -2.23 2.56 -13.89
C LEU A 111 -1.09 1.70 -14.46
N SER A 112 0.16 2.11 -14.21
CA SER A 112 1.35 1.36 -14.62
C SER A 112 2.42 1.43 -13.54
N VAL A 113 2.68 0.30 -12.88
CA VAL A 113 3.59 0.23 -11.71
C VAL A 113 4.62 -0.91 -11.80
N GLY A 114 4.74 -1.55 -12.96
CA GLY A 114 5.60 -2.72 -13.20
C GLY A 114 7.03 -2.38 -13.66
N ASP A 115 7.46 -1.13 -13.56
CA ASP A 115 8.75 -0.65 -14.10
C ASP A 115 9.94 -0.75 -13.12
N GLY A 116 9.72 -1.37 -11.95
CA GLY A 116 10.71 -1.51 -10.90
C GLY A 116 10.98 -0.25 -10.09
N ARG A 117 10.16 0.81 -10.21
CA ARG A 117 10.24 2.03 -9.39
C ARG A 117 9.09 2.09 -8.37
N TRP A 118 9.24 2.98 -7.40
CA TRP A 118 8.18 3.24 -6.44
C TRP A 118 7.14 4.16 -7.08
N HIS A 119 5.88 3.74 -7.04
CA HIS A 119 4.73 4.53 -7.44
C HIS A 119 3.76 4.62 -6.27
N HIS A 120 3.18 5.80 -6.06
CA HIS A 120 2.08 5.99 -5.13
C HIS A 120 0.78 5.95 -5.90
N ILE A 121 -0.08 4.98 -5.60
CA ILE A 121 -1.40 4.89 -6.21
C ILE A 121 -2.49 5.18 -5.18
N CYS A 122 -3.55 5.83 -5.62
CA CYS A 122 -4.79 5.99 -4.87
C CYS A 122 -5.98 5.69 -5.77
N ILE A 123 -6.95 4.95 -5.26
CA ILE A 123 -8.19 4.66 -5.96
C ILE A 123 -9.35 5.03 -5.06
N THR A 124 -10.29 5.81 -5.60
CA THR A 124 -11.54 6.17 -4.93
C THR A 124 -12.69 5.41 -5.60
N TRP A 125 -13.71 5.07 -4.81
CA TRP A 125 -14.94 4.46 -5.32
C TRP A 125 -16.13 4.85 -4.44
N THR A 126 -17.32 4.98 -5.03
CA THR A 126 -18.58 5.21 -4.31
C THR A 126 -19.74 4.38 -4.87
N THR A 127 -20.66 4.02 -3.98
CA THR A 127 -21.92 3.34 -4.35
C THR A 127 -22.77 4.14 -5.33
N ARG A 128 -22.68 5.48 -5.30
CA ARG A 128 -23.41 6.34 -6.22
C ARG A 128 -22.85 6.17 -7.63
N ASP A 129 -23.67 5.59 -8.51
CA ASP A 129 -23.33 5.27 -9.90
C ASP A 129 -22.13 4.34 -10.07
N GLY A 130 -21.57 3.78 -8.99
CA GLY A 130 -20.34 3.00 -9.05
C GLY A 130 -19.16 3.83 -9.56
N PHE A 131 -19.15 5.14 -9.27
CA PHE A 131 -18.12 6.06 -9.74
C PHE A 131 -16.78 5.78 -9.07
N TRP A 132 -15.71 5.76 -9.85
CA TRP A 132 -14.35 5.58 -9.38
C TRP A 132 -13.38 6.56 -10.03
N GLU A 133 -12.29 6.86 -9.33
CA GLU A 133 -11.16 7.61 -9.86
C GLU A 133 -9.85 6.89 -9.50
N ALA A 134 -8.89 6.91 -10.42
CA ALA A 134 -7.57 6.33 -10.23
C ALA A 134 -6.50 7.43 -10.33
N TYR A 135 -5.60 7.43 -9.35
CA TYR A 135 -4.50 8.37 -9.23
C TYR A 135 -3.17 7.62 -9.16
N GLN A 136 -2.14 8.15 -9.84
CA GLN A 136 -0.78 7.66 -9.77
C GLN A 136 0.16 8.86 -9.58
N ASP A 137 1.06 8.75 -8.60
CA ASP A 137 2.08 9.75 -8.27
C ASP A 137 1.50 11.17 -8.06
N GLY A 138 0.26 11.23 -7.56
CA GLY A 138 -0.46 12.48 -7.29
C GLY A 138 -1.31 13.01 -8.45
N GLU A 139 -1.24 12.39 -9.63
CA GLU A 139 -2.02 12.78 -10.81
C GLU A 139 -3.21 11.85 -11.03
N ARG A 140 -4.38 12.40 -11.39
CA ARG A 140 -5.54 11.59 -11.77
C ARG A 140 -5.39 11.08 -13.20
N LEU A 141 -5.31 9.77 -13.36
CA LEU A 141 -5.10 9.14 -14.67
C LEU A 141 -6.38 8.60 -15.31
N GLY A 142 -7.42 8.34 -14.52
CA GLY A 142 -8.67 7.83 -15.05
C GLY A 142 -9.84 7.94 -14.10
N THR A 143 -11.02 7.83 -14.68
CA THR A 143 -12.30 7.78 -13.97
C THR A 143 -13.23 6.83 -14.69
N GLY A 144 -14.26 6.33 -14.01
CA GLY A 144 -15.32 5.57 -14.64
C GLY A 144 -16.53 5.42 -13.73
N GLU A 145 -17.56 4.78 -14.25
CA GLU A 145 -18.85 4.55 -13.58
C GLU A 145 -19.30 3.11 -13.79
N ASN A 146 -20.45 2.75 -13.22
CA ASN A 146 -21.10 1.43 -13.29
C ASN A 146 -20.30 0.28 -12.66
N LEU A 147 -19.31 0.59 -11.81
CA LEU A 147 -18.62 -0.41 -11.00
C LEU A 147 -19.43 -0.70 -9.74
N ALA A 148 -20.19 -1.79 -9.74
CA ALA A 148 -21.03 -2.22 -8.61
C ALA A 148 -21.91 -1.10 -7.99
N PRO A 149 -22.68 -0.36 -8.79
CA PRO A 149 -23.52 0.72 -8.28
C PRO A 149 -24.52 0.19 -7.24
N TRP A 150 -24.81 1.01 -6.22
CA TRP A 150 -25.77 0.72 -5.15
C TRP A 150 -25.43 -0.49 -4.27
N HIS A 151 -24.20 -1.00 -4.32
CA HIS A 151 -23.73 -2.09 -3.47
C HIS A 151 -22.86 -1.56 -2.32
N PRO A 152 -23.37 -1.39 -1.08
CA PRO A 152 -22.50 -1.04 0.04
C PRO A 152 -21.46 -2.13 0.26
N ILE A 153 -20.21 -1.73 0.52
CA ILE A 153 -19.15 -2.67 0.89
C ILE A 153 -19.52 -3.29 2.23
N LYS A 154 -19.58 -4.62 2.26
CA LYS A 154 -19.98 -5.38 3.45
C LYS A 154 -18.93 -5.29 4.57
N PRO A 155 -19.35 -5.16 5.84
CA PRO A 155 -18.45 -5.12 6.99
C PRO A 155 -17.87 -6.49 7.35
N GLY A 156 -16.85 -6.48 8.21
CA GLY A 156 -16.46 -7.67 8.99
C GLY A 156 -15.64 -8.72 8.22
N GLY A 157 -15.15 -8.38 7.04
CA GLY A 157 -14.27 -9.23 6.22
C GLY A 157 -12.81 -9.24 6.66
N VAL A 158 -11.96 -9.80 5.81
CA VAL A 158 -10.51 -9.91 6.02
C VAL A 158 -9.78 -9.18 4.90
N ILE A 159 -8.82 -8.34 5.28
CA ILE A 159 -7.90 -7.68 4.33
C ILE A 159 -6.61 -8.48 4.25
N ILE A 160 -6.22 -8.83 3.03
CA ILE A 160 -4.98 -9.52 2.69
C ILE A 160 -4.17 -8.67 1.72
N LEU A 161 -2.85 -8.64 1.94
CA LEU A 161 -1.87 -8.03 1.06
C LEU A 161 -1.08 -9.13 0.35
N GLY A 162 -1.02 -9.05 -0.99
CA GLY A 162 -0.20 -9.95 -1.81
C GLY A 162 -0.87 -11.23 -2.30
N GLN A 163 -2.16 -11.44 -2.01
CA GLN A 163 -2.92 -12.61 -2.44
C GLN A 163 -4.39 -12.26 -2.70
N GLU A 164 -5.00 -13.03 -3.59
CA GLU A 164 -6.45 -13.17 -3.73
C GLU A 164 -6.99 -14.18 -2.70
N GLN A 165 -8.26 -14.06 -2.30
CA GLN A 165 -8.89 -14.84 -1.20
C GLN A 165 -9.84 -15.92 -1.71
#